data_AF-A0A8S2YQ50-F1
#
_entry.id   AF-A0A8S2YQ50-F1
#
_cell.length_a   1.000
_cell.length_b   1.000
_cell.length_c   1.000
_cell.angle_alpha   90.00
_cell.angle_beta   90.00
_cell.angle_gamma   90.00
#
_symmetry.space_group_name_H-M   'P 1'
#
loop_
_entity.id
_entity.type
_entity.pdbx_description
1 polymer ?
#
loop_
_entity_poly.entity_id
_entity_poly.type
_entity_poly.pdbx_seq_one_letter_code
_entity_poly.pdbx_strand_id
1 'polypeptide(L)'
;MIGAAHLSGIKNGIVIDIGVIVNGRSRQTQTVIMSFSSSVLNTPVTDTVSLPLGGGTIIHVNEKEHTVQVEPDSVAYRFDQEALAFGGKTMTGTDIAFAAGLATGIGHCSVKLSSFIVEQVLDYVKELVTRNIERMKTNIEPVPVVLCGGGSILIDIDQSFPDVTQMVRIDHFAVCNAVGAVLCLISASMDLIFDLLPSPVDGDQQRKHVIDQLIVDVCQPPIYIDLTKKRPTFDGNGVWCIDSIVLGSGGGGKYKMRVVPTSYFAASSDLIVGAGFMGAPTVSHELLPNGHECLEAVIFTGDIGGANGIIGLLVAVKKDIFCIDGDAMGRAFPYLNQCLSSIHGLPATPSWLCDVRSGTIIGTDESISNSQELEEFFRKECTERGLCVGVAFPPIHGTAWS
;
A
#
# COMPACT_ATOMS: atom_id res chain seq x y z
N MET A 1 -5.70 -2.82 -9.99
CA MET A 1 -6.27 -3.93 -10.79
C MET A 1 -7.78 -4.04 -10.69
N ILE A 2 -8.38 -4.33 -9.53
CA ILE A 2 -9.85 -4.45 -9.38
C ILE A 2 -10.57 -3.16 -9.81
N GLY A 3 -10.11 -2.00 -9.32
CA GLY A 3 -10.65 -0.70 -9.71
C GLY A 3 -10.49 -0.43 -11.21
N ALA A 4 -9.32 -0.75 -11.78
CA ALA A 4 -9.05 -0.57 -13.21
C ALA A 4 -9.95 -1.45 -14.08
N ALA A 5 -10.15 -2.72 -13.73
CA ALA A 5 -11.05 -3.63 -14.44
C ALA A 5 -12.51 -3.17 -14.34
N HIS A 6 -12.94 -2.70 -13.17
CA HIS A 6 -14.29 -2.16 -12.97
C HIS A 6 -14.54 -0.88 -13.78
N LEU A 7 -13.61 0.08 -13.72
CA LEU A 7 -13.74 1.39 -14.38
C LEU A 7 -13.59 1.29 -15.90
N SER A 8 -12.74 0.39 -16.40
CA SER A 8 -12.53 0.21 -17.84
C SER A 8 -13.52 -0.76 -18.50
N GLY A 9 -14.15 -1.66 -17.72
CA GLY A 9 -14.91 -2.79 -18.26
C GLY A 9 -14.05 -3.87 -18.93
N ILE A 10 -12.72 -3.73 -18.95
CA ILE A 10 -11.79 -4.69 -19.56
C ILE A 10 -11.51 -5.81 -18.57
N LYS A 11 -11.89 -7.03 -18.95
CA LYS A 11 -11.74 -8.24 -18.11
C LYS A 11 -10.38 -8.92 -18.26
N ASN A 12 -9.79 -8.83 -19.45
CA ASN A 12 -8.51 -9.47 -19.79
C ASN A 12 -7.62 -8.42 -20.43
N GLY A 13 -6.54 -8.04 -19.76
CA GLY A 13 -5.62 -7.00 -20.19
C GLY A 13 -4.53 -6.74 -19.17
N ILE A 14 -3.59 -5.88 -19.52
CA ILE A 14 -2.52 -5.45 -18.62
C ILE A 14 -2.96 -4.14 -17.97
N VAL A 15 -2.82 -4.03 -16.64
CA VAL A 15 -3.03 -2.78 -15.92
C VAL A 15 -1.66 -2.18 -15.59
N ILE A 16 -1.41 -0.96 -16.03
CA ILE A 16 -0.19 -0.21 -15.70
C ILE A 16 -0.57 0.91 -14.74
N ASP A 17 -0.05 0.84 -13.52
CA ASP A 17 -0.15 1.91 -12.52
C ASP A 17 1.14 2.74 -12.54
N ILE A 18 1.00 4.04 -12.79
CA ILE A 18 2.11 4.98 -12.89
C ILE A 18 1.97 6.03 -11.79
N GLY A 19 2.86 5.98 -10.81
CA GLY A 19 2.79 6.75 -9.58
C GLY A 19 4.16 7.27 -9.14
N VAL A 20 4.16 8.11 -8.10
CA VAL A 20 5.39 8.72 -7.59
C VAL A 20 6.31 7.64 -7.01
N ILE A 21 7.56 7.62 -7.47
CA ILE A 21 8.66 6.91 -6.82
C ILE A 21 9.48 7.92 -6.03
N VAL A 22 9.77 7.57 -4.78
CA VAL A 22 10.65 8.34 -3.90
C VAL A 22 11.92 7.49 -3.72
N ASN A 23 13.10 8.07 -3.90
CA ASN A 23 14.41 7.44 -3.62
C ASN A 23 14.74 6.13 -4.39
N GLY A 24 14.39 6.03 -5.67
CA GLY A 24 15.08 5.10 -6.57
C GLY A 24 14.81 3.60 -6.41
N ARG A 25 13.81 3.20 -5.63
CA ARG A 25 13.45 1.78 -5.48
C ARG A 25 12.00 1.53 -5.88
N SER A 26 11.80 1.16 -7.14
CA SER A 26 10.58 0.48 -7.57
C SER A 26 10.58 -0.93 -6.98
N ARG A 27 9.52 -1.30 -6.25
CA ARG A 27 9.33 -2.67 -5.80
C ARG A 27 9.03 -3.54 -7.02
N GLN A 28 10.03 -4.29 -7.48
CA GLN A 28 9.83 -5.35 -8.46
C GLN A 28 9.15 -6.52 -7.75
N THR A 29 7.92 -6.85 -8.11
CA THR A 29 7.47 -8.24 -8.01
C THR A 29 8.04 -8.96 -9.21
N GLN A 30 9.25 -9.49 -9.05
CA GLN A 30 9.61 -10.71 -9.76
C GLN A 30 8.96 -11.86 -9.01
N THR A 31 8.41 -12.82 -9.73
CA THR A 31 8.52 -14.22 -9.34
C THR A 31 9.97 -14.46 -8.92
N VAL A 32 10.23 -14.41 -7.62
CA VAL A 32 11.53 -14.77 -7.07
C VAL A 32 11.52 -16.28 -6.97
N ILE A 33 12.00 -16.95 -8.02
CA ILE A 33 12.68 -18.23 -7.84
C ILE A 33 14.00 -17.87 -7.16
N MET A 34 14.04 -17.86 -5.83
CA MET A 34 15.29 -17.95 -5.08
C MET A 34 15.31 -19.28 -4.35
N SER A 35 16.07 -20.20 -4.93
CA SER A 35 16.47 -21.44 -4.28
C SER A 35 17.56 -21.13 -3.26
N PHE A 36 17.24 -21.16 -1.96
CA PHE A 36 18.19 -21.57 -0.93
C PHE A 36 17.45 -22.31 0.20
N SER A 37 17.88 -23.55 0.45
CA SER A 37 17.39 -24.55 1.42
C SER A 37 15.91 -25.00 1.33
N SER A 38 15.69 -26.01 0.49
CA SER A 38 14.75 -27.14 0.70
C SER A 38 13.24 -26.92 0.82
N SER A 39 12.66 -25.80 0.41
CA SER A 39 11.20 -25.73 0.20
C SER A 39 10.83 -24.89 -1.02
N VAL A 40 10.03 -25.47 -1.91
CA VAL A 40 9.49 -24.84 -3.12
C VAL A 40 8.07 -24.38 -2.79
N LEU A 41 7.74 -23.12 -3.07
CA LEU A 41 6.39 -22.59 -2.90
C LEU A 41 5.69 -22.39 -4.25
N ASN A 42 4.42 -22.77 -4.29
CA ASN A 42 3.52 -22.72 -5.44
C ASN A 42 2.23 -21.96 -5.07
N THR A 43 2.37 -20.73 -4.59
CA THR A 43 1.24 -19.89 -4.16
C THR A 43 0.93 -18.86 -5.25
N PRO A 44 -0.33 -18.71 -5.68
CA PRO A 44 -0.68 -17.72 -6.71
C PRO A 44 -0.54 -16.30 -6.18
N VAL A 45 0.46 -15.57 -6.68
CA VAL A 45 0.64 -14.13 -6.46
C VAL A 45 0.14 -13.39 -7.70
N THR A 46 -0.57 -12.27 -7.51
CA THR A 46 -0.92 -11.43 -8.66
C THR A 46 0.32 -10.69 -9.15
N ASP A 47 0.68 -10.91 -10.40
CA ASP A 47 1.85 -10.29 -11.01
C ASP A 47 1.62 -8.78 -11.17
N THR A 48 2.53 -7.97 -10.65
CA THR A 48 2.46 -6.50 -10.76
C THR A 48 3.81 -5.93 -11.16
N VAL A 49 3.78 -4.88 -11.97
CA VAL A 49 4.99 -4.14 -12.32
C VAL A 49 4.70 -2.66 -12.09
N SER A 50 5.48 -2.04 -11.21
CA SER A 50 5.43 -0.60 -10.96
C SER A 50 6.52 0.10 -11.77
N LEU A 51 6.15 1.13 -12.52
CA LEU A 51 7.10 1.91 -13.31
C LEU A 51 7.64 3.09 -12.49
N PRO A 52 8.97 3.35 -12.50
CA PRO A 52 9.60 4.49 -11.84
C PRO A 52 9.36 5.82 -12.54
N LEU A 53 8.10 6.14 -12.80
CA LEU A 53 7.71 7.28 -13.59
C LEU A 53 6.45 7.90 -13.00
N GLY A 54 6.37 9.22 -12.95
CA GLY A 54 5.22 9.93 -12.42
C GLY A 54 5.24 11.40 -12.78
N GLY A 55 4.13 12.10 -12.49
CA GLY A 55 4.04 13.55 -12.74
C GLY A 55 5.09 14.37 -11.98
N GLY A 56 5.55 13.88 -10.83
CA GLY A 56 6.60 14.52 -10.04
C GLY A 56 8.02 13.97 -10.29
N THR A 57 8.22 13.07 -11.25
CA THR A 57 9.56 12.56 -11.59
C THR A 57 10.43 13.69 -12.10
N ILE A 58 11.66 13.80 -11.60
CA ILE A 58 12.59 14.87 -11.98
C ILE A 58 13.23 14.54 -13.33
N ILE A 59 13.31 15.55 -14.21
CA ILE A 59 13.95 15.43 -15.52
C ILE A 59 15.29 16.15 -15.48
N HIS A 60 16.38 15.39 -15.63
CA HIS A 60 17.74 15.92 -15.62
C HIS A 60 18.19 16.20 -17.04
N VAL A 61 18.54 17.46 -17.31
CA VAL A 61 19.00 17.89 -18.63
C VAL A 61 20.44 18.35 -18.52
N ASN A 62 21.33 17.72 -19.29
CA ASN A 62 22.70 18.20 -19.46
C ASN A 62 22.80 18.97 -20.78
N GLU A 63 22.77 20.30 -20.68
CA GLU A 63 22.83 21.18 -21.85
C GLU A 63 24.14 21.07 -22.63
N LYS A 64 25.25 20.71 -21.98
CA LYS A 64 26.57 20.62 -22.64
C LYS A 64 26.72 19.36 -23.47
N GLU A 65 26.21 18.24 -22.96
CA GLU A 65 26.26 16.94 -23.62
C GLU A 65 25.02 16.68 -24.48
N HIS A 66 24.04 17.59 -24.45
CA HIS A 66 22.72 17.41 -25.07
C HIS A 66 22.06 16.08 -24.69
N THR A 67 22.14 15.71 -23.40
CA THR A 67 21.54 14.48 -22.89
C THR A 67 20.41 14.77 -21.92
N VAL A 68 19.41 13.89 -21.94
CA VAL A 68 18.28 13.91 -21.01
C VAL A 68 18.28 12.60 -20.24
N GLN A 69 18.19 12.67 -18.92
CA GLN A 69 18.10 11.53 -18.03
C GLN A 69 16.81 11.59 -17.23
N VAL A 70 16.07 10.47 -17.25
CA VAL A 70 14.87 10.28 -16.44
C VAL A 70 15.23 9.28 -15.36
N GLU A 71 15.44 9.80 -14.16
CA GLU A 71 15.82 9.03 -12.99
C GLU A 71 14.59 8.83 -12.08
N PRO A 72 14.62 7.84 -11.17
CA PRO A 72 13.47 7.53 -10.31
C PRO A 72 13.30 8.52 -9.13
N ASP A 73 13.98 9.66 -9.15
CA ASP A 73 13.86 10.72 -8.16
C ASP A 73 12.62 11.59 -8.43
N SER A 74 12.06 12.15 -7.35
CA SER A 74 10.82 12.91 -7.41
C SER A 74 10.78 14.04 -6.40
N VAL A 75 10.12 15.15 -6.79
CA VAL A 75 9.77 16.25 -5.89
C VAL A 75 8.70 15.87 -4.85
N ALA A 76 8.01 14.74 -5.05
CA ALA A 76 7.06 14.14 -4.11
C ALA A 76 6.05 15.17 -3.56
N TYR A 77 5.96 15.31 -2.23
CA TYR A 77 5.02 16.24 -1.58
C TYR A 77 5.30 17.71 -1.85
N ARG A 78 6.50 18.06 -2.36
CA ARG A 78 6.87 19.44 -2.73
C ARG A 78 6.52 19.76 -4.19
N PHE A 79 5.70 18.93 -4.82
CA PHE A 79 5.36 19.05 -6.23
C PHE A 79 4.77 20.42 -6.60
N ASP A 80 3.88 20.95 -5.76
CA ASP A 80 3.26 22.26 -5.93
C ASP A 80 4.20 23.45 -5.67
N GLN A 81 5.39 23.22 -5.11
CA GLN A 81 6.39 24.23 -4.80
C GLN A 81 7.58 24.19 -5.78
N GLU A 82 7.94 22.99 -6.24
CA GLU A 82 9.18 22.74 -6.98
C GLU A 82 8.96 22.62 -8.49
N ALA A 83 7.81 22.10 -8.95
CA ALA A 83 7.56 21.86 -10.37
C ALA A 83 7.38 23.17 -11.16
N LEU A 84 7.85 23.20 -12.42
CA LEU A 84 7.76 24.41 -13.25
C LEU A 84 6.31 24.84 -13.52
N ALA A 85 5.39 23.87 -13.68
CA ALA A 85 3.97 24.10 -13.86
C ALA A 85 3.31 24.86 -12.67
N PHE A 86 3.98 24.92 -11.51
CA PHE A 86 3.53 25.64 -10.32
C PHE A 86 4.44 26.83 -9.95
N GLY A 87 5.36 27.23 -10.85
CA GLY A 87 6.27 28.36 -10.63
C GLY A 87 7.55 28.01 -9.87
N GLY A 88 7.81 26.72 -9.67
CA GLY A 88 9.05 26.24 -9.09
C GLY A 88 10.24 26.28 -10.06
N LYS A 89 11.31 25.55 -9.74
CA LYS A 89 12.57 25.56 -10.50
C LYS A 89 12.96 24.21 -11.08
N THR A 90 12.23 23.15 -10.72
CA THR A 90 12.57 21.78 -11.05
C THR A 90 11.69 21.30 -12.20
N MET A 91 12.32 20.85 -13.29
CA MET A 91 11.59 20.23 -14.40
C MET A 91 11.10 18.84 -13.99
N THR A 92 9.82 18.57 -14.24
CA THR A 92 9.14 17.34 -13.84
C THR A 92 8.41 16.67 -14.99
N GLY A 93 7.98 15.42 -14.80
CA GLY A 93 7.15 14.70 -15.77
C GLY A 93 5.86 15.44 -16.15
N THR A 94 5.24 16.17 -15.22
CA THR A 94 4.05 16.99 -15.53
C THR A 94 4.36 18.10 -16.52
N ASP A 95 5.54 18.71 -16.41
CA ASP A 95 5.99 19.77 -17.30
C ASP A 95 6.19 19.24 -18.74
N ILE A 96 6.69 18.02 -18.87
CA ILE A 96 6.82 17.31 -20.14
C ILE A 96 5.44 17.00 -20.73
N ALA A 97 4.53 16.42 -19.95
CA ALA A 97 3.17 16.11 -20.40
C ALA A 97 2.42 17.36 -20.86
N PHE A 98 2.61 18.50 -20.18
CA PHE A 98 2.02 19.78 -20.56
C PHE A 98 2.63 20.32 -21.86
N ALA A 99 3.97 20.32 -21.97
CA ALA A 99 4.67 20.77 -23.17
C ALA A 99 4.35 19.92 -24.41
N ALA A 100 4.08 18.62 -24.22
CA ALA A 100 3.65 17.69 -25.26
C ALA A 100 2.16 17.79 -25.62
N GLY A 101 1.35 18.53 -24.85
CA GLY A 101 -0.09 18.60 -25.03
C GLY A 101 -0.86 17.35 -24.58
N LEU A 102 -0.22 16.45 -23.82
CA LEU A 102 -0.83 15.21 -23.30
C LEU A 102 -1.68 15.44 -22.05
N ALA A 103 -1.46 16.56 -21.35
CA ALA A 103 -2.19 16.95 -20.16
C ALA A 103 -2.55 18.44 -20.20
N THR A 104 -3.72 18.79 -19.66
CA THR A 104 -4.18 20.18 -19.50
C THR A 104 -4.75 20.38 -18.10
N GLY A 105 -4.78 21.63 -17.63
CA GLY A 105 -5.40 21.99 -16.35
C GLY A 105 -4.65 21.53 -15.09
N ILE A 106 -3.35 21.23 -15.21
CA ILE A 106 -2.47 20.91 -14.07
C ILE A 106 -1.48 22.06 -13.91
N GLY A 107 -1.41 22.63 -12.70
CA GLY A 107 -0.59 23.82 -12.43
C GLY A 107 -1.23 25.13 -12.86
N HIS A 108 -0.52 26.24 -12.63
CA HIS A 108 -0.97 27.60 -12.91
C HIS A 108 0.04 28.42 -13.73
N CYS A 109 1.19 27.84 -14.08
CA CYS A 109 2.22 28.47 -14.89
C CYS A 109 2.31 27.83 -16.28
N SER A 110 2.55 28.64 -17.30
CA SER A 110 2.85 28.13 -18.64
C SER A 110 4.30 27.64 -18.70
N VAL A 111 4.51 26.38 -19.09
CA VAL A 111 5.86 25.83 -19.28
C VAL A 111 6.19 25.79 -20.77
N LYS A 112 7.39 26.26 -21.13
CA LYS A 112 7.94 26.13 -22.49
C LYS A 112 9.23 25.33 -22.44
N LEU A 113 9.22 24.16 -23.04
CA LEU A 113 10.37 23.27 -23.16
C LEU A 113 10.77 23.17 -24.64
N SER A 114 12.04 22.85 -24.91
CA SER A 114 12.47 22.55 -26.27
C SER A 114 11.86 21.23 -26.74
N SER A 115 11.57 21.11 -28.04
CA SER A 115 11.03 19.88 -28.62
C SER A 115 11.96 18.70 -28.38
N PHE A 116 13.27 18.92 -28.47
CA PHE A 116 14.29 17.90 -28.19
C PHE A 116 14.13 17.25 -26.80
N ILE A 117 13.92 18.05 -25.74
CA ILE A 117 13.76 17.51 -24.38
C ILE A 117 12.47 16.69 -24.28
N VAL A 118 11.38 17.23 -24.83
CA VAL A 118 10.07 16.57 -24.79
C VAL A 118 10.12 15.24 -25.54
N GLU A 119 10.67 15.21 -26.75
CA GLU A 119 10.82 14.01 -27.58
C GLU A 119 11.66 12.95 -26.87
N GLN A 120 12.84 13.31 -26.35
CA GLN A 120 13.72 12.37 -25.63
C GLN A 120 13.06 11.74 -24.41
N VAL A 121 12.28 12.49 -23.63
CA VAL A 121 11.56 11.95 -22.47
C VAL A 121 10.42 11.03 -22.93
N LEU A 122 9.63 11.43 -23.92
CA LEU A 122 8.52 10.61 -24.41
C LEU A 122 9.00 9.30 -25.06
N ASP A 123 10.13 9.33 -25.77
CA ASP A 123 10.77 8.13 -26.32
C ASP A 123 11.22 7.19 -25.20
N TYR A 124 11.86 7.72 -24.14
CA TYR A 124 12.21 6.94 -22.95
C TYR A 124 10.97 6.30 -22.30
N VAL A 125 9.89 7.08 -22.11
CA VAL A 125 8.64 6.58 -21.53
C VAL A 125 8.04 5.46 -22.40
N LYS A 126 8.05 5.64 -23.73
CA LYS A 126 7.56 4.65 -24.68
C LYS A 126 8.34 3.34 -24.60
N GLU A 127 9.66 3.40 -24.58
CA GLU A 127 10.52 2.24 -24.44
C GLU A 127 10.33 1.54 -23.09
N LEU A 128 10.18 2.31 -22.00
CA LEU A 128 9.94 1.77 -20.67
C LEU A 128 8.61 1.02 -20.62
N VAL A 129 7.53 1.61 -21.14
CA VAL A 129 6.20 0.99 -21.17
C VAL A 129 6.21 -0.26 -22.05
N THR A 130 6.79 -0.18 -23.25
CA THR A 130 6.87 -1.30 -24.21
C THR A 130 7.58 -2.51 -23.59
N ARG A 131 8.77 -2.30 -23.02
CA ARG A 131 9.54 -3.39 -22.38
C ARG A 131 8.79 -4.06 -21.23
N ASN A 132 8.01 -3.30 -20.46
CA ASN A 132 7.26 -3.86 -19.34
C ASN A 132 5.99 -4.58 -19.80
N ILE A 133 5.35 -4.15 -20.89
CA ILE A 133 4.26 -4.90 -21.53
C ILE A 133 4.79 -6.25 -22.04
N GLU A 134 5.90 -6.26 -22.79
CA GLU A 134 6.53 -7.48 -23.29
C GLU A 134 6.85 -8.48 -22.18
N ARG A 135 7.35 -7.97 -21.05
CA ARG A 135 7.67 -8.79 -19.87
C ARG A 135 6.45 -9.40 -19.18
N MET A 136 5.32 -8.70 -19.19
CA MET A 136 4.07 -9.12 -18.53
C MET A 136 3.21 -10.02 -19.41
N LYS A 137 3.39 -9.98 -20.73
CA LYS A 137 2.64 -10.83 -21.66
C LYS A 137 2.97 -12.30 -21.43
N THR A 138 1.94 -13.09 -21.18
CA THR A 138 2.05 -14.55 -21.08
C THR A 138 1.86 -15.24 -22.43
N ASN A 139 1.30 -14.54 -23.42
CA ASN A 139 0.87 -15.08 -24.71
C ASN A 139 1.36 -14.17 -25.86
N ILE A 140 1.44 -14.71 -27.08
CA ILE A 140 1.92 -13.96 -28.26
C ILE A 140 0.91 -12.91 -28.73
N GLU A 141 -0.40 -13.14 -28.52
CA GLU A 141 -1.45 -12.24 -28.99
C GLU A 141 -1.38 -10.83 -28.36
N PRO A 142 -1.67 -9.76 -29.12
CA PRO A 142 -1.80 -8.42 -28.58
C PRO A 142 -2.92 -8.32 -27.52
N VAL A 143 -2.71 -7.49 -26.50
CA VAL A 143 -3.65 -7.33 -25.36
C VAL A 143 -4.04 -5.88 -25.14
N PRO A 144 -5.23 -5.59 -24.59
CA PRO A 144 -5.56 -4.23 -24.20
C PRO A 144 -4.77 -3.83 -22.95
N VAL A 145 -4.37 -2.56 -22.90
CA VAL A 145 -3.63 -1.97 -21.78
C VAL A 145 -4.50 -0.91 -21.12
N VAL A 146 -4.67 -1.01 -19.80
CA VAL A 146 -5.41 -0.04 -18.98
C VAL A 146 -4.42 0.77 -18.15
N LEU A 147 -4.41 2.08 -18.33
CA LEU A 147 -3.57 3.00 -17.60
C LEU A 147 -4.31 3.58 -16.40
N CYS A 148 -3.72 3.46 -15.21
CA CYS A 148 -4.18 4.11 -13.99
C CYS A 148 -3.03 4.82 -13.27
N GLY A 149 -3.36 5.59 -12.24
CA GLY A 149 -2.36 6.35 -11.47
C GLY A 149 -2.02 7.70 -12.11
N GLY A 150 -1.65 8.65 -11.26
CA GLY A 150 -1.47 10.06 -11.64
C GLY A 150 -0.42 10.31 -12.72
N GLY A 151 0.58 9.43 -12.82
CA GLY A 151 1.64 9.53 -13.82
C GLY A 151 1.27 9.01 -15.20
N SER A 152 0.10 8.38 -15.38
CA SER A 152 -0.38 7.92 -16.69
C SER A 152 -0.55 9.05 -17.72
N ILE A 153 -0.52 10.30 -17.29
CA ILE A 153 -0.53 11.52 -18.12
C ILE A 153 0.69 11.64 -19.04
N LEU A 154 1.79 10.95 -18.75
CA LEU A 154 3.02 10.95 -19.54
C LEU A 154 2.95 10.03 -20.77
N ILE A 155 1.91 9.21 -20.87
CA ILE A 155 1.74 8.29 -21.98
C ILE A 155 0.77 8.88 -22.98
N ASP A 156 1.22 9.08 -24.22
CA ASP A 156 0.29 9.30 -25.32
C ASP A 156 -0.50 8.00 -25.56
N ILE A 157 -1.83 8.07 -25.51
CA ILE A 157 -2.72 6.91 -25.73
C ILE A 157 -3.08 6.73 -27.20
N ASP A 158 -2.91 7.77 -28.01
CA ASP A 158 -3.22 7.77 -29.44
C ASP A 158 -2.03 7.23 -30.27
N GLN A 159 -0.82 7.22 -29.71
CA GLN A 159 0.32 6.58 -30.36
C GLN A 159 0.22 5.04 -30.33
N SER A 160 0.83 4.41 -31.32
CA SER A 160 0.92 2.95 -31.40
C SER A 160 2.01 2.38 -30.47
N PHE A 161 1.67 1.29 -29.80
CA PHE A 161 2.57 0.45 -29.01
C PHE A 161 2.59 -0.98 -29.56
N PRO A 162 3.77 -1.62 -29.66
CA PRO A 162 3.87 -3.02 -30.04
C PRO A 162 3.01 -3.88 -29.11
N ASP A 163 2.33 -4.88 -29.68
CA ASP A 163 1.57 -5.87 -28.93
C ASP A 163 0.40 -5.34 -28.06
N VAL A 164 -0.04 -4.11 -28.32
CA VAL A 164 -1.18 -3.49 -27.65
C VAL A 164 -2.34 -3.35 -28.63
N THR A 165 -3.51 -3.89 -28.29
CA THR A 165 -4.72 -3.73 -29.13
C THR A 165 -5.34 -2.35 -29.00
N GLN A 166 -5.35 -1.82 -27.77
CA GLN A 166 -5.83 -0.51 -27.42
C GLN A 166 -5.19 -0.09 -26.09
N MET A 167 -4.94 1.20 -25.95
CA MET A 167 -4.54 1.77 -24.67
C MET A 167 -5.63 2.67 -24.13
N VAL A 168 -6.09 2.35 -22.93
CA VAL A 168 -7.24 3.01 -22.31
C VAL A 168 -6.77 3.69 -21.02
N ARG A 169 -6.79 5.02 -21.01
CA ARG A 169 -6.71 5.78 -19.76
C ARG A 169 -8.12 5.88 -19.17
N ILE A 170 -8.33 5.28 -18.01
CA ILE A 170 -9.64 5.30 -17.34
C ILE A 170 -9.99 6.69 -16.83
N ASP A 171 -11.28 7.04 -16.86
CA ASP A 171 -11.79 8.20 -16.15
C ASP A 171 -11.48 8.07 -14.66
N HIS A 172 -11.18 9.20 -14.01
CA HIS A 172 -10.78 9.23 -12.60
C HIS A 172 -9.57 8.32 -12.28
N PHE A 173 -8.64 8.13 -13.23
CA PHE A 173 -7.42 7.32 -13.06
C PHE A 173 -6.63 7.60 -11.78
N ALA A 174 -6.69 8.83 -11.26
CA ALA A 174 -6.02 9.26 -10.03
C ALA A 174 -6.53 8.54 -8.76
N VAL A 175 -7.78 8.08 -8.74
CA VAL A 175 -8.42 7.43 -7.58
C VAL A 175 -8.75 5.96 -7.83
N CYS A 176 -8.25 5.38 -8.92
CA CYS A 176 -8.49 3.98 -9.31
C CYS A 176 -8.21 2.97 -8.18
N ASN A 177 -7.14 3.18 -7.41
CA ASN A 177 -6.79 2.29 -6.31
C ASN A 177 -7.81 2.37 -5.15
N ALA A 178 -8.33 3.57 -4.86
CA ALA A 178 -9.39 3.75 -3.87
C ALA A 178 -10.70 3.07 -4.32
N VAL A 179 -11.07 3.22 -5.60
CA VAL A 179 -12.24 2.51 -6.17
C VAL A 179 -12.06 1.00 -6.04
N GLY A 180 -10.87 0.48 -6.34
CA GLY A 180 -10.56 -0.94 -6.15
C GLY A 180 -10.73 -1.40 -4.70
N ALA A 181 -10.25 -0.62 -3.74
CA ALA A 181 -10.37 -0.94 -2.31
C ALA A 181 -11.83 -0.98 -1.84
N VAL A 182 -12.69 -0.07 -2.31
CA VAL A 182 -14.11 -0.02 -1.95
C VAL A 182 -14.92 -1.16 -2.58
N LEU A 183 -14.52 -1.63 -3.77
CA LEU A 183 -15.19 -2.73 -4.47
C LEU A 183 -14.76 -4.12 -3.97
N CYS A 184 -13.68 -4.21 -3.20
CA CYS A 184 -13.25 -5.47 -2.61
C CYS A 184 -14.34 -6.01 -1.69
N LEU A 185 -14.78 -7.24 -1.95
CA LEU A 185 -15.61 -7.98 -1.01
C LEU A 185 -14.78 -8.28 0.24
N ILE A 186 -15.42 -8.20 1.41
CA ILE A 186 -14.82 -8.72 2.64
C ILE A 186 -14.66 -10.24 2.46
N SER A 187 -13.41 -10.70 2.41
CA SER A 187 -13.07 -12.12 2.37
C SER A 187 -12.06 -12.42 3.45
N ALA A 188 -12.15 -13.62 4.00
CA ALA A 188 -11.17 -14.16 4.93
C ALA A 188 -10.83 -15.57 4.45
N SER A 189 -9.54 -15.88 4.37
CA SER A 189 -9.06 -17.26 4.25
C SER A 189 -8.43 -17.63 5.59
N MET A 190 -8.70 -18.83 6.07
CA MET A 190 -8.07 -19.37 7.27
C MET A 190 -7.32 -20.63 6.87
N ASP A 191 -5.99 -20.52 6.85
CA ASP A 191 -5.11 -21.66 6.64
C ASP A 191 -4.70 -22.23 8.00
N LEU A 192 -5.08 -23.48 8.25
CA LEU A 192 -4.76 -24.19 9.49
C LEU A 192 -3.68 -25.22 9.21
N ILE A 193 -2.52 -25.05 9.85
CA ILE A 193 -1.41 -25.99 9.78
C ILE A 193 -1.46 -26.87 11.02
N PHE A 194 -1.62 -28.18 10.83
CA PHE A 194 -1.61 -29.16 11.91
C PHE A 194 -0.31 -29.94 11.89
N ASP A 195 0.40 -29.95 13.00
CA ASP A 195 1.51 -30.88 13.20
C ASP A 195 0.94 -32.27 13.49
N LEU A 196 1.01 -33.13 12.47
CA LEU A 196 0.55 -34.51 12.54
C LEU A 196 1.70 -35.38 13.08
N LEU A 197 2.14 -35.14 14.31
CA LEU A 197 3.14 -35.99 14.95
C LEU A 197 2.73 -37.46 14.85
N PRO A 198 3.63 -38.39 14.52
CA PRO A 198 3.32 -39.80 14.51
C PRO A 198 3.19 -40.28 15.97
N SER A 199 1.97 -40.36 16.47
CA SER A 199 1.68 -41.20 17.64
C SER A 199 1.89 -42.67 17.24
N PRO A 200 2.56 -43.51 18.05
CA PRO A 200 2.79 -44.93 17.76
C PRO A 200 1.51 -45.79 17.77
N VAL A 201 0.33 -45.19 17.89
CA VAL A 201 -0.97 -45.87 17.89
C VAL A 201 -1.88 -45.21 16.85
N ASP A 202 -2.12 -45.95 15.76
CA ASP A 202 -3.13 -45.71 14.71
C ASP A 202 -3.28 -44.24 14.24
N GLY A 203 -2.16 -43.63 13.84
CA GLY A 203 -2.08 -42.24 13.43
C GLY A 203 -2.98 -41.85 12.26
N ASP A 204 -3.42 -42.81 11.43
CA ASP A 204 -4.34 -42.55 10.32
C ASP A 204 -5.79 -42.35 10.80
N GLN A 205 -6.24 -43.08 11.84
CA GLN A 205 -7.57 -42.88 12.41
C GLN A 205 -7.67 -41.58 13.20
N GLN A 206 -6.65 -41.24 13.99
CA GLN A 206 -6.58 -39.96 14.71
C GLN A 206 -6.53 -38.78 13.73
N ARG A 207 -5.72 -38.89 12.67
CA ARG A 207 -5.65 -37.89 11.60
C ARG A 207 -7.01 -37.71 10.92
N LYS A 208 -7.68 -38.80 10.57
CA LYS A 208 -9.02 -38.76 9.97
C LYS A 208 -10.05 -38.13 10.90
N HIS A 209 -10.03 -38.47 12.19
CA HIS A 209 -10.96 -37.89 13.17
C HIS A 209 -10.76 -36.38 13.34
N VAL A 210 -9.51 -35.91 13.43
CA VAL A 210 -9.20 -34.47 13.51
C VAL A 210 -9.63 -33.75 12.23
N ILE A 211 -9.34 -34.31 11.05
CA ILE A 211 -9.79 -33.76 9.76
C ILE A 211 -11.31 -33.70 9.68
N ASP A 212 -12.01 -34.78 10.03
CA ASP A 212 -13.48 -34.86 9.99
C ASP A 212 -14.12 -33.84 10.94
N GLN A 213 -13.54 -33.65 12.13
CA GLN A 213 -14.02 -32.68 13.12
C GLN A 213 -13.78 -31.24 12.67
N LEU A 214 -12.62 -30.96 12.07
CA LEU A 214 -12.32 -29.65 11.46
C LEU A 214 -13.21 -29.34 10.26
N ILE A 215 -13.52 -30.33 9.41
CA ILE A 215 -14.49 -30.17 8.32
C ILE A 215 -15.85 -29.78 8.90
N VAL A 216 -16.30 -30.40 9.99
CA VAL A 216 -17.58 -30.07 10.62
C VAL A 216 -17.60 -28.64 11.19
N ASP A 217 -16.50 -28.21 11.81
CA ASP A 217 -16.38 -26.88 12.42
C ASP A 217 -16.17 -25.76 11.38
N VAL A 218 -15.48 -26.04 10.27
CA VAL A 218 -15.11 -25.06 9.23
C VAL A 218 -16.13 -25.04 8.07
N CYS A 219 -16.80 -26.15 7.75
CA CYS A 219 -17.74 -26.24 6.62
C CYS A 219 -19.20 -25.89 6.97
N GLN A 220 -19.45 -25.25 8.12
CA GLN A 220 -20.72 -24.55 8.29
C GLN A 220 -20.83 -23.51 7.17
N PRO A 221 -21.95 -23.47 6.40
CA PRO A 221 -22.10 -22.49 5.34
C PRO A 221 -21.89 -21.10 5.94
N PRO A 222 -21.04 -20.25 5.34
CA PRO A 222 -20.78 -18.93 5.87
C PRO A 222 -22.11 -18.18 6.02
N ILE A 223 -22.25 -17.45 7.12
CA ILE A 223 -23.45 -16.65 7.35
C ILE A 223 -23.37 -15.47 6.38
N TYR A 224 -24.16 -15.54 5.32
CA TYR A 224 -24.26 -14.46 4.35
C TYR A 224 -25.06 -13.32 4.96
N ILE A 225 -24.36 -12.23 5.29
CA ILE A 225 -24.97 -11.01 5.79
C ILE A 225 -24.94 -9.98 4.67
N ASP A 226 -26.12 -9.51 4.28
CA ASP A 226 -26.26 -8.44 3.30
C ASP A 226 -25.81 -7.11 3.90
N LEU A 227 -24.54 -6.75 3.68
CA LEU A 227 -23.94 -5.52 4.16
C LEU A 227 -24.63 -4.27 3.60
N THR A 228 -25.32 -4.35 2.45
CA THR A 228 -26.05 -3.19 1.87
C THR A 228 -27.23 -2.76 2.74
N LYS A 229 -27.75 -3.67 3.56
CA LYS A 229 -28.82 -3.43 4.53
C LYS A 229 -28.29 -3.09 5.92
N LYS A 230 -26.99 -3.28 6.16
CA LYS A 230 -26.35 -2.88 7.41
C LYS A 230 -26.28 -1.35 7.47
N ARG A 231 -26.58 -0.80 8.64
CA ARG A 231 -26.37 0.62 8.94
C ARG A 231 -25.40 0.72 10.12
N PRO A 232 -24.50 1.71 10.14
CA PRO A 232 -23.70 2.03 11.31
C PRO A 232 -24.59 2.15 12.56
N THR A 233 -24.20 1.54 13.67
CA THR A 233 -24.83 1.79 14.96
C THR A 233 -23.97 2.76 15.75
N PHE A 234 -24.56 3.78 16.35
CA PHE A 234 -23.84 4.77 17.15
C PHE A 234 -24.28 4.66 18.61
N ASP A 235 -23.36 4.90 19.54
CA ASP A 235 -23.72 5.04 20.95
C ASP A 235 -24.30 6.43 21.27
N GLY A 236 -24.67 6.67 22.53
CA GLY A 236 -25.23 7.94 22.98
C GLY A 236 -24.30 9.15 22.85
N ASN A 237 -23.02 8.92 22.54
CA ASN A 237 -22.01 9.96 22.31
C ASN A 237 -21.67 10.11 20.82
N GLY A 238 -22.39 9.44 19.91
CA GLY A 238 -22.13 9.48 18.48
C GLY A 238 -20.91 8.68 18.04
N VAL A 239 -20.40 7.76 18.88
CA VAL A 239 -19.28 6.88 18.52
C VAL A 239 -19.80 5.73 17.68
N TRP A 240 -19.19 5.49 16.52
CA TRP A 240 -19.58 4.37 15.67
C TRP A 240 -19.17 3.05 16.34
N CYS A 241 -20.18 2.24 16.65
CA CYS A 241 -20.07 0.88 17.12
C CYS A 241 -20.12 -0.07 15.92
N ILE A 242 -18.99 -0.65 15.54
CA ILE A 242 -18.97 -1.73 14.56
C ILE A 242 -19.16 -3.05 15.32
N ASP A 243 -20.21 -3.76 14.97
CA ASP A 243 -20.56 -5.03 15.58
C ASP A 243 -19.79 -6.21 14.96
N SER A 244 -19.74 -7.31 15.69
CA SER A 244 -19.01 -8.54 15.33
C SER A 244 -19.48 -9.20 14.04
N ILE A 245 -20.60 -8.78 13.48
CA ILE A 245 -21.08 -9.25 12.18
C ILE A 245 -20.16 -8.76 11.05
N VAL A 246 -19.60 -7.55 11.16
CA VAL A 246 -18.73 -6.98 10.11
C VAL A 246 -17.34 -7.63 10.13
N LEU A 247 -16.85 -8.07 11.30
CA LEU A 247 -15.50 -8.62 11.46
C LEU A 247 -15.47 -10.16 11.63
N GLY A 248 -16.56 -10.78 12.07
CA GLY A 248 -16.63 -12.20 12.43
C GLY A 248 -17.41 -13.07 11.44
N SER A 249 -17.72 -12.58 10.23
CA SER A 249 -18.50 -13.33 9.23
C SER A 249 -19.79 -13.95 9.82
N GLY A 250 -20.50 -13.17 10.64
CA GLY A 250 -21.73 -13.58 11.32
C GLY A 250 -21.58 -14.46 12.56
N GLY A 251 -20.37 -14.88 12.95
CA GLY A 251 -20.12 -15.62 14.19
C GLY A 251 -19.04 -14.95 15.04
N GLY A 252 -19.39 -14.27 16.14
CA GLY A 252 -18.34 -13.83 17.07
C GLY A 252 -18.68 -12.78 18.13
N GLY A 253 -19.43 -13.14 19.17
CA GLY A 253 -19.31 -12.47 20.49
C GLY A 253 -19.65 -10.98 20.63
N LYS A 254 -19.53 -10.47 21.87
CA LYS A 254 -19.84 -9.10 22.33
C LYS A 254 -18.70 -8.10 22.07
N TYR A 255 -18.05 -8.13 20.92
CA TYR A 255 -17.00 -7.13 20.62
C TYR A 255 -17.64 -5.82 20.15
N LYS A 256 -17.26 -4.71 20.79
CA LYS A 256 -17.66 -3.35 20.40
C LYS A 256 -16.43 -2.62 19.86
N MET A 257 -16.29 -2.54 18.55
CA MET A 257 -15.27 -1.66 17.98
C MET A 257 -15.80 -0.23 18.01
N ARG A 258 -15.01 0.70 18.57
CA ARG A 258 -15.37 2.10 18.71
C ARG A 258 -14.53 2.94 17.76
N VAL A 259 -15.17 3.48 16.72
CA VAL A 259 -14.51 4.37 15.75
C VAL A 259 -14.96 5.81 16.01
N VAL A 260 -13.98 6.73 16.11
CA VAL A 260 -14.20 8.14 16.43
C VAL A 260 -13.53 9.04 15.40
N PRO A 261 -14.10 10.22 15.10
CA PRO A 261 -13.43 11.19 14.23
C PRO A 261 -12.16 11.74 14.91
N THR A 262 -11.27 12.30 14.11
CA THR A 262 -10.03 12.96 14.58
C THR A 262 -10.30 14.04 15.65
N SER A 263 -11.41 14.77 15.51
CA SER A 263 -11.84 15.82 16.46
C SER A 263 -12.16 15.31 17.86
N TYR A 264 -12.40 14.01 18.05
CA TYR A 264 -12.74 13.42 19.34
C TYR A 264 -11.62 13.63 20.39
N PHE A 265 -10.36 13.65 19.96
CA PHE A 265 -9.19 13.81 20.83
C PHE A 265 -8.59 15.22 20.81
N ALA A 266 -9.17 16.17 20.07
CA ALA A 266 -8.58 17.50 19.83
C ALA A 266 -8.33 18.31 21.12
N ALA A 267 -9.10 18.06 22.18
CA ALA A 267 -8.96 18.74 23.48
C ALA A 267 -8.42 17.81 24.59
N SER A 268 -7.92 16.62 24.22
CA SER A 268 -7.51 15.58 25.16
C SER A 268 -5.98 15.47 25.23
N SER A 269 -5.47 15.12 26.42
CA SER A 269 -4.06 14.77 26.64
C SER A 269 -3.73 13.33 26.27
N ASP A 270 -4.70 12.57 25.73
CA ASP A 270 -4.53 11.18 25.33
C ASP A 270 -3.47 11.07 24.22
N LEU A 271 -2.82 9.91 24.20
CA LEU A 271 -1.80 9.57 23.21
C LEU A 271 -2.43 8.74 22.08
N ILE A 272 -2.04 9.12 20.87
CA ILE A 272 -2.42 8.48 19.61
C ILE A 272 -1.14 7.85 19.03
N VAL A 273 -1.11 6.54 18.82
CA VAL A 273 0.07 5.82 18.26
C VAL A 273 -0.31 5.01 17.05
N GLY A 274 0.21 5.38 15.89
CA GLY A 274 0.01 4.61 14.68
C GLY A 274 0.64 3.22 14.77
N ALA A 275 -0.05 2.19 14.30
CA ALA A 275 0.48 0.84 14.20
C ALA A 275 0.34 0.31 12.76
N GLY A 276 1.26 -0.58 12.39
CA GLY A 276 1.33 -1.18 11.07
C GLY A 276 2.31 -2.33 11.03
N PHE A 277 2.44 -2.98 9.88
CA PHE A 277 3.52 -3.92 9.60
C PHE A 277 4.56 -3.28 8.69
N MET A 278 5.82 -3.61 8.93
CA MET A 278 6.95 -3.34 8.04
C MET A 278 7.59 -4.67 7.65
N GLY A 279 7.93 -4.82 6.37
CA GLY A 279 8.57 -6.05 5.90
C GLY A 279 8.46 -6.27 4.41
N ALA A 280 8.79 -7.49 3.99
CA ALA A 280 8.57 -7.98 2.64
C ALA A 280 7.21 -8.67 2.57
N PRO A 281 6.25 -8.17 1.78
CA PRO A 281 4.96 -8.85 1.64
C PRO A 281 5.00 -10.29 1.11
N THR A 282 6.09 -10.72 0.48
CA THR A 282 6.28 -12.15 0.16
C THR A 282 6.40 -12.97 1.44
N VAL A 283 7.08 -12.45 2.46
CA VAL A 283 7.27 -13.12 3.75
C VAL A 283 6.00 -13.09 4.59
N SER A 284 5.16 -12.06 4.50
CA SER A 284 3.90 -12.02 5.25
C SER A 284 2.90 -13.12 4.86
N HIS A 285 3.11 -13.80 3.73
CA HIS A 285 2.33 -14.97 3.34
C HIS A 285 2.88 -16.29 3.93
N GLU A 286 4.14 -16.32 4.36
CA GLU A 286 4.84 -17.51 4.83
C GLU A 286 5.04 -17.49 6.35
N LEU A 287 5.31 -16.31 6.90
CA LEU A 287 5.50 -16.09 8.32
C LEU A 287 4.16 -15.73 8.96
N LEU A 288 3.55 -16.72 9.60
CA LEU A 288 2.31 -16.53 10.33
C LEU A 288 2.54 -15.54 11.47
N PRO A 289 1.76 -14.44 11.54
CA PRO A 289 1.83 -13.53 12.68
C PRO A 289 1.33 -14.24 13.94
N ASN A 290 1.97 -13.98 15.07
CA ASN A 290 1.54 -14.44 16.38
C ASN A 290 0.35 -13.63 16.92
N GLY A 291 0.04 -12.48 16.31
CA GLY A 291 -1.08 -11.61 16.65
C GLY A 291 -0.78 -10.60 17.76
N HIS A 292 0.44 -10.54 18.27
CA HIS A 292 0.91 -9.63 19.31
C HIS A 292 1.79 -8.50 18.77
N GLU A 293 2.22 -8.55 17.51
CA GLU A 293 3.22 -7.64 16.94
C GLU A 293 2.79 -6.17 17.01
N CYS A 294 1.51 -5.90 16.79
CA CYS A 294 0.93 -4.55 16.91
C CYS A 294 0.17 -4.35 18.24
N LEU A 295 0.04 -5.39 19.07
CA LEU A 295 -0.69 -5.30 20.34
C LEU A 295 0.11 -4.62 21.44
N GLU A 296 1.40 -4.37 21.27
CA GLU A 296 2.13 -3.56 22.27
C GLU A 296 1.99 -2.04 22.00
N ALA A 297 1.36 -1.64 20.89
CA ALA A 297 1.09 -0.25 20.49
C ALA A 297 -0.29 0.29 20.94
N VAL A 298 -0.52 1.62 20.98
CA VAL A 298 -1.79 2.26 21.43
C VAL A 298 -2.12 3.59 20.68
N ILE A 299 -3.26 3.85 20.02
CA ILE A 299 -3.78 3.44 18.69
C ILE A 299 -3.66 4.57 17.66
N PHE A 300 -3.51 4.19 16.38
CA PHE A 300 -3.85 4.85 15.11
C PHE A 300 -3.46 3.90 13.94
N THR A 301 -3.93 4.11 12.71
CA THR A 301 -3.51 3.29 11.54
C THR A 301 -2.46 4.01 10.71
N GLY A 302 -1.31 3.37 10.48
CA GLY A 302 -0.18 3.99 9.79
C GLY A 302 -0.43 4.43 8.35
N ASP A 303 -1.29 3.72 7.62
CA ASP A 303 -1.45 3.88 6.18
C ASP A 303 -2.80 3.36 5.69
N ILE A 304 -3.38 3.95 4.64
CA ILE A 304 -4.62 3.44 4.02
C ILE A 304 -4.32 2.32 3.01
N GLY A 305 -4.87 1.14 3.28
CA GLY A 305 -4.88 0.00 2.36
C GLY A 305 -4.18 -1.26 2.88
N GLY A 306 -4.56 -2.40 2.30
CA GLY A 306 -4.04 -3.71 2.69
C GLY A 306 -4.29 -4.06 4.16
N ALA A 307 -3.39 -4.86 4.74
CA ALA A 307 -3.47 -5.26 6.15
C ALA A 307 -3.30 -4.08 7.12
N ASN A 308 -2.50 -3.07 6.77
CA ASN A 308 -2.24 -1.90 7.61
C ASN A 308 -3.48 -1.00 7.79
N GLY A 309 -4.38 -0.95 6.81
CA GLY A 309 -5.66 -0.25 6.95
C GLY A 309 -6.64 -0.93 7.92
N ILE A 310 -6.43 -2.21 8.26
CA ILE A 310 -7.31 -2.99 9.12
C ILE A 310 -6.69 -3.23 10.51
N ILE A 311 -5.36 -3.18 10.64
CA ILE A 311 -4.69 -3.55 11.88
C ILE A 311 -5.09 -2.66 13.08
N GLY A 312 -5.29 -1.36 12.88
CA GLY A 312 -5.71 -0.46 13.95
C GLY A 312 -7.10 -0.81 14.49
N LEU A 313 -8.01 -1.27 13.63
CA LEU A 313 -9.32 -1.78 14.01
C LEU A 313 -9.20 -3.04 14.88
N LEU A 314 -8.33 -3.97 14.49
CA LEU A 314 -8.09 -5.22 15.24
C LEU A 314 -7.46 -4.95 16.61
N VAL A 315 -6.45 -4.08 16.67
CA VAL A 315 -5.81 -3.67 17.93
C VAL A 315 -6.81 -2.97 18.85
N ALA A 316 -7.64 -2.07 18.30
CA ALA A 316 -8.69 -1.38 19.04
C ALA A 316 -9.70 -2.31 19.68
N VAL A 317 -10.17 -3.32 18.93
CA VAL A 317 -11.07 -4.36 19.44
C VAL A 317 -10.40 -5.19 20.53
N LYS A 318 -9.16 -5.62 20.32
CA LYS A 318 -8.43 -6.48 21.26
C LYS A 318 -8.12 -5.78 22.57
N LYS A 319 -7.82 -4.49 22.53
CA LYS A 319 -7.49 -3.67 23.70
C LYS A 319 -8.68 -2.95 24.34
N ASP A 320 -9.86 -3.03 23.72
CA ASP A 320 -11.05 -2.26 24.10
C ASP A 320 -10.75 -0.75 24.25
N ILE A 321 -10.28 -0.15 23.16
CA ILE A 321 -9.97 1.28 23.04
C ILE A 321 -10.49 1.84 21.72
N PHE A 322 -10.43 3.17 21.54
CA PHE A 322 -10.97 3.86 20.38
C PHE A 322 -10.02 3.77 19.18
N CYS A 323 -10.57 3.52 17.98
CA CYS A 323 -9.87 3.69 16.71
C CYS A 323 -10.25 5.04 16.10
N ILE A 324 -9.28 5.77 15.57
CA ILE A 324 -9.54 7.01 14.84
C ILE A 324 -9.96 6.67 13.41
N ASP A 325 -10.98 7.37 12.92
CA ASP A 325 -11.38 7.38 11.51
C ASP A 325 -10.42 8.28 10.71
N GLY A 326 -9.23 7.77 10.43
CA GLY A 326 -8.20 8.48 9.70
C GLY A 326 -6.86 7.75 9.70
N ASP A 327 -5.98 8.16 8.79
CA ASP A 327 -4.62 7.64 8.63
C ASP A 327 -3.62 8.77 8.38
N ALA A 328 -2.31 8.51 8.54
CA ALA A 328 -1.29 9.56 8.53
C ALA A 328 -0.85 9.96 7.13
N MET A 329 -1.39 9.32 6.09
CA MET A 329 -0.88 9.43 4.74
C MET A 329 -1.97 9.75 3.70
N GLY A 330 -3.22 9.39 3.95
CA GLY A 330 -4.36 9.47 3.01
C GLY A 330 -4.24 8.54 1.79
N ARG A 331 -3.11 7.83 1.64
CA ARG A 331 -2.76 6.84 0.61
C ARG A 331 -1.52 6.07 1.05
N ALA A 332 -1.31 4.87 0.51
CA ALA A 332 -0.04 4.14 0.70
C ALA A 332 1.16 4.92 0.14
N PHE A 333 2.10 5.28 1.00
CA PHE A 333 3.41 5.83 0.63
C PHE A 333 4.57 4.91 1.07
N PRO A 334 5.69 4.90 0.32
CA PRO A 334 6.79 3.99 0.62
C PRO A 334 7.66 4.36 1.84
N TYR A 335 7.62 5.62 2.32
CA TYR A 335 8.50 6.13 3.36
C TYR A 335 7.77 6.86 4.49
N LEU A 336 8.32 6.77 5.71
CA LEU A 336 7.79 7.40 6.93
C LEU A 336 7.88 8.93 6.92
N ASN A 337 8.80 9.50 6.15
CA ASN A 337 8.90 10.95 5.98
C ASN A 337 7.70 11.56 5.22
N GLN A 338 6.81 10.72 4.68
CA GLN A 338 5.59 11.11 3.97
C GLN A 338 4.35 11.06 4.88
N CYS A 339 4.49 10.59 6.12
CA CYS A 339 3.45 10.70 7.13
C CYS A 339 3.28 12.17 7.56
N LEU A 340 2.03 12.56 7.84
CA LEU A 340 1.68 13.87 8.41
C LEU A 340 2.53 14.22 9.64
N SER A 341 2.76 13.26 10.54
CA SER A 341 3.59 13.47 11.73
C SER A 341 5.01 13.95 11.39
N SER A 342 5.65 13.30 10.42
CA SER A 342 6.98 13.66 9.92
C SER A 342 6.98 15.00 9.18
N ILE A 343 5.96 15.25 8.35
CA ILE A 343 5.81 16.51 7.60
C ILE A 343 5.63 17.70 8.56
N HIS A 344 4.93 17.51 9.67
CA HIS A 344 4.75 18.50 10.73
C HIS A 344 5.93 18.58 11.72
N GLY A 345 7.01 17.83 11.49
CA GLY A 345 8.21 17.87 12.32
C GLY A 345 8.02 17.29 13.72
N LEU A 346 7.06 16.38 13.89
CA LEU A 346 6.90 15.67 15.17
C LEU A 346 8.09 14.72 15.41
N PRO A 347 8.44 14.44 16.68
CA PRO A 347 9.55 13.55 17.01
C PRO A 347 9.39 12.17 16.37
N ALA A 348 10.51 11.59 15.92
CA ALA A 348 10.57 10.23 15.37
C ALA A 348 10.66 9.12 16.45
N THR A 349 10.86 9.50 17.70
CA THR A 349 10.98 8.59 18.85
C THR A 349 10.16 9.13 20.05
N PRO A 350 9.70 8.27 20.98
CA PRO A 350 9.91 6.82 21.02
C PRO A 350 9.06 6.08 19.97
N SER A 351 9.62 5.07 19.31
CA SER A 351 8.91 4.18 18.38
C SER A 351 9.18 2.71 18.71
N TRP A 352 8.36 1.77 18.23
CA TRP A 352 8.51 0.35 18.57
C TRP A 352 8.54 -0.55 17.34
N LEU A 353 9.25 -1.66 17.49
CA LEU A 353 9.29 -2.76 16.54
C LEU A 353 9.13 -4.06 17.30
N CYS A 354 8.21 -4.92 16.87
CA CYS A 354 7.95 -6.22 17.50
C CYS A 354 7.93 -7.32 16.44
N ASP A 355 8.73 -8.37 16.64
CA ASP A 355 8.75 -9.53 15.75
C ASP A 355 7.74 -10.61 16.15
N VAL A 356 7.55 -11.60 15.29
CA VAL A 356 6.61 -12.72 15.49
C VAL A 356 6.99 -13.64 16.67
N ARG A 357 8.16 -13.46 17.29
CA ARG A 357 8.54 -14.16 18.53
C ARG A 357 8.23 -13.30 19.76
N SER A 358 7.49 -12.21 19.59
CA SER A 358 7.22 -11.18 20.60
C SER A 358 8.50 -10.46 21.08
N GLY A 359 9.58 -10.51 20.29
CA GLY A 359 10.80 -9.74 20.57
C GLY A 359 10.56 -8.26 20.27
N THR A 360 10.50 -7.44 21.31
CA THR A 360 10.26 -6.00 21.19
C THR A 360 11.57 -5.21 21.27
N ILE A 361 11.76 -4.28 20.33
CA ILE A 361 12.72 -3.18 20.42
C ILE A 361 11.96 -1.88 20.59
N ILE A 362 12.40 -1.06 21.54
CA ILE A 362 11.95 0.33 21.68
C ILE A 362 13.05 1.23 21.09
N GLY A 363 12.77 1.85 19.96
CA GLY A 363 13.54 2.96 19.42
C GLY A 363 13.35 4.19 20.29
N THR A 364 14.15 4.31 21.36
CA THR A 364 14.25 5.48 22.26
C THR A 364 15.58 6.20 22.08
N ASP A 365 16.35 5.82 21.07
CA ASP A 365 17.68 6.36 20.83
C ASP A 365 17.58 7.84 20.46
N GLU A 366 18.07 8.71 21.34
CA GLU A 366 18.12 10.16 21.14
C GLU A 366 18.99 10.57 19.95
N SER A 367 19.82 9.67 19.41
CA SER A 367 20.57 9.90 18.17
C SER A 367 19.71 9.80 16.90
N ILE A 368 18.52 9.19 16.98
CA ILE A 368 17.55 9.17 15.88
C ILE A 368 16.77 10.48 15.89
N SER A 369 17.17 11.40 15.04
CA SER A 369 16.70 12.79 15.03
C SER A 369 15.48 13.03 14.14
N ASN A 370 15.23 12.15 13.17
CA ASN A 370 14.19 12.32 12.15
C ASN A 370 13.64 10.98 11.64
N SER A 371 12.54 11.06 10.89
CA SER A 371 11.82 9.89 10.36
C SER A 371 12.63 9.06 9.35
N GLN A 372 13.58 9.68 8.65
CA GLN A 372 14.44 8.95 7.70
C GLN A 372 15.43 8.06 8.45
N GLU A 373 16.11 8.59 9.47
CA GLU A 373 17.01 7.82 10.34
C GLU A 373 16.26 6.69 11.07
N LEU A 374 15.04 6.98 11.55
CA LEU A 374 14.19 5.96 12.16
C LEU A 374 13.86 4.85 11.17
N GLU A 375 13.52 5.19 9.94
CA GLU A 375 13.18 4.20 8.93
C GLU A 375 14.38 3.34 8.54
N GLU A 376 15.56 3.94 8.38
CA GLU A 376 16.80 3.21 8.10
C GLU A 376 17.11 2.21 9.23
N PHE A 377 16.94 2.64 10.49
CA PHE A 377 17.05 1.77 11.66
C PHE A 377 16.02 0.64 11.63
N PHE A 378 14.73 0.94 11.46
CA PHE A 378 13.65 -0.05 11.44
C PHE A 378 13.78 -1.05 10.30
N ARG A 379 14.22 -0.64 9.11
CA ARG A 379 14.44 -1.55 7.98
C ARG A 379 15.59 -2.52 8.25
N LYS A 380 16.66 -2.05 8.90
CA LYS A 380 17.76 -2.91 9.33
C LYS A 380 17.28 -3.94 10.34
N GLU A 381 16.61 -3.50 11.40
CA GLU A 381 16.07 -4.38 12.44
C GLU A 381 15.04 -5.38 11.88
N CYS A 382 14.15 -4.92 10.98
CA CYS A 382 13.19 -5.77 10.29
C CYS A 382 13.90 -6.90 9.52
N THR A 383 15.02 -6.61 8.85
CA THR A 383 15.81 -7.60 8.12
C THR A 383 16.40 -8.65 9.08
N GLU A 384 16.97 -8.21 10.20
CA GLU A 384 17.53 -9.12 11.22
C GLU A 384 16.47 -9.98 11.92
N ARG A 385 15.21 -9.54 11.89
CA ARG A 385 14.07 -10.16 12.60
C ARG A 385 13.15 -10.97 11.70
N GLY A 386 13.58 -11.27 10.47
CA GLY A 386 12.85 -12.17 9.58
C GLY A 386 11.88 -11.46 8.63
N LEU A 387 12.12 -10.19 8.31
CA LEU A 387 11.46 -9.44 7.23
C LEU A 387 9.94 -9.26 7.38
N CYS A 388 9.40 -9.43 8.57
CA CYS A 388 8.00 -9.12 8.90
C CYS A 388 7.89 -8.80 10.39
N VAL A 389 7.61 -7.54 10.69
CA VAL A 389 7.54 -7.03 12.06
C VAL A 389 6.39 -6.04 12.20
N GLY A 390 5.73 -6.04 13.35
CA GLY A 390 4.84 -4.96 13.75
C GLY A 390 5.66 -3.73 14.09
N VAL A 391 5.16 -2.56 13.70
CA VAL A 391 5.76 -1.27 13.99
C VAL A 391 4.72 -0.38 14.66
N ALA A 392 5.19 0.41 15.62
CA ALA A 392 4.41 1.46 16.24
C ALA A 392 5.15 2.78 16.11
N PHE A 393 4.44 3.80 15.62
CA PHE A 393 4.95 5.14 15.41
C PHE A 393 5.07 5.91 16.74
N PRO A 394 5.68 7.09 16.71
CA PRO A 394 5.73 7.95 17.88
C PRO A 394 4.34 8.26 18.43
N PRO A 395 4.15 8.26 19.76
CA PRO A 395 2.92 8.70 20.36
C PRO A 395 2.77 10.21 20.15
N ILE A 396 1.60 10.61 19.67
CA ILE A 396 1.24 12.00 19.41
C ILE A 396 0.11 12.37 20.35
N HIS A 397 0.16 13.55 20.96
CA HIS A 397 -0.97 14.05 21.74
C HIS A 397 -2.16 14.38 20.84
N GLY A 398 -3.38 14.10 21.31
CA GLY A 398 -4.61 14.45 20.59
C GLY A 398 -4.69 15.91 20.12
N THR A 399 -4.13 16.84 20.89
CA THR A 399 -4.02 18.26 20.54
C THR A 399 -3.09 18.57 19.37
N ALA A 400 -2.16 17.69 19.03
CA ALA A 400 -1.23 17.85 17.90
C ALA A 400 -1.80 17.28 16.59
N TRP A 401 -2.99 16.67 16.65
CA TRP A 401 -3.66 16.04 15.51
C TRP A 401 -4.75 16.92 14.88
N SER A 402 -5.20 17.97 15.59
CA SER A 402 -6.32 18.84 15.21
C SER A 402 -5.95 19.99 14.28
#